data_AF-A0A644ZF67-F1
#
_entry.id   AF-A0A644ZF67-F1
#
_cell.length_a   1.000
_cell.length_b   1.000
_cell.length_c   1.000
_cell.angle_alpha   90.00
_cell.angle_beta   90.00
_cell.angle_gamma   90.00
#
_symmetry.space_group_name_H-M   'P 1'
#
loop_
_entity.id
_entity.type
_entity.pdbx_description
1 polymer ?
#
loop_
_entity_poly.entity_id
_entity_poly.type
_entity_poly.pdbx_seq_one_letter_code
_entity_poly.pdbx_strand_id
1 'polypeptide(L)'
;MTIEDREERTRCVQTIINIMGSLFPYLRDVNDFKHKLWDHLAIMSDFKLDIDFPYDIVTAETLYTRPETIPYQNYRIHYQHYGKTLERMIERVADYEEGEERTELIRLIANQMKKCFLAWNKEVVDNRKIFEDLRELSNGKLDFTDDSFRLVETKDVLHNKKNKIRKK
;
A
#
# COMPACT_ATOMS: atom_id res chain seq x y z
N MET A 1 -12.04 -31.22 36.13
CA MET A 1 -13.37 -31.26 36.76
C MET A 1 -14.38 -31.39 35.64
N THR A 2 -14.98 -32.57 35.58
CA THR A 2 -15.53 -33.23 34.39
C THR A 2 -17.05 -33.23 34.47
N ILE A 3 -17.70 -32.36 33.72
CA ILE A 3 -19.13 -32.52 33.41
C ILE A 3 -19.20 -33.69 32.42
N GLU A 4 -19.82 -34.80 32.85
CA GLU A 4 -19.89 -36.05 32.08
C GLU A 4 -20.86 -35.96 30.90
N ASP A 5 -21.89 -35.11 31.01
CA ASP A 5 -22.92 -34.99 29.99
C ASP A 5 -22.65 -33.83 29.00
N ARG A 6 -22.67 -34.16 27.70
CA ARG A 6 -22.43 -33.22 26.59
C ARG A 6 -23.56 -32.18 26.51
N GLU A 7 -24.78 -32.56 26.87
CA GLU A 7 -25.91 -31.63 26.86
C GLU A 7 -25.81 -30.61 27.99
N GLU A 8 -25.50 -31.04 29.21
CA GLU A 8 -25.31 -30.15 30.35
C GLU A 8 -24.16 -29.17 30.11
N ARG A 9 -23.05 -29.63 29.53
CA ARG A 9 -21.92 -28.78 29.12
C ARG A 9 -22.33 -27.69 28.12
N THR A 10 -23.17 -28.06 27.14
CA THR A 10 -23.67 -27.12 26.12
C THR A 10 -24.60 -26.07 26.74
N ARG A 11 -25.47 -26.45 27.68
CA ARG A 11 -26.35 -25.51 28.41
C ARG A 11 -25.55 -24.54 29.29
N CYS A 12 -24.52 -25.02 29.98
CA CYS A 12 -23.63 -24.16 30.77
C CYS A 12 -22.93 -23.13 29.88
N VAL A 13 -22.41 -23.56 28.72
CA VAL A 13 -21.76 -22.68 27.76
C VAL A 13 -22.71 -21.63 27.19
N GLN A 14 -23.92 -22.02 26.79
CA GLN A 14 -24.94 -21.06 26.33
C GLN A 14 -25.29 -20.02 27.43
N THR A 15 -25.36 -20.46 28.68
CA THR A 15 -25.59 -19.56 29.83
C THR A 15 -24.43 -18.58 30.01
N ILE A 16 -23.19 -19.04 29.89
CA ILE A 16 -21.99 -18.19 29.99
C ILE A 16 -21.96 -17.16 28.85
N ILE A 17 -22.28 -17.56 27.61
CA ILE A 17 -22.33 -16.65 26.46
C ILE A 17 -23.40 -15.57 26.65
N ASN A 18 -24.56 -15.92 27.20
CA ASN A 18 -25.62 -14.96 27.51
C ASN A 18 -25.18 -13.96 28.60
N ILE A 19 -24.46 -14.41 29.63
CA ILE A 19 -23.90 -13.54 30.68
C ILE A 19 -22.85 -12.59 30.08
N MET A 20 -21.92 -13.10 29.25
CA MET A 20 -20.92 -12.28 28.56
C MET A 20 -21.57 -11.25 27.63
N GLY A 21 -22.65 -11.64 26.93
CA GLY A 21 -23.44 -10.76 26.07
C GLY A 21 -24.16 -9.64 26.82
N SER A 22 -24.56 -9.89 28.07
CA SER A 22 -25.21 -8.91 28.94
C SER A 22 -24.22 -7.93 29.58
N LEU A 23 -23.00 -8.39 29.90
CA LEU A 23 -21.97 -7.58 30.53
C LEU A 23 -21.31 -6.59 29.56
N PHE A 24 -21.28 -6.93 28.26
CA PHE A 24 -20.62 -6.12 27.23
C PHE A 24 -21.59 -5.65 26.14
N PRO A 25 -22.56 -4.79 26.46
CA PRO A 25 -23.55 -4.29 25.50
C PRO A 25 -22.94 -3.40 24.41
N TYR A 26 -21.75 -2.83 24.66
CA TYR A 26 -21.06 -1.93 23.72
C TYR A 26 -20.54 -2.62 22.46
N LEU A 27 -20.38 -3.95 22.48
CA LEU A 27 -19.90 -4.73 21.33
C LEU A 27 -21.06 -5.22 20.43
N ARG A 28 -22.32 -4.91 20.78
CA ARG A 28 -23.51 -5.41 20.07
C ARG A 28 -23.62 -4.90 18.62
N ASP A 29 -23.02 -3.76 18.30
CA ASP A 29 -23.01 -3.15 16.95
C ASP A 29 -21.86 -3.67 16.06
N VAL A 30 -20.98 -4.53 16.58
CA VAL A 30 -19.94 -5.15 15.76
C VAL A 30 -20.55 -6.37 15.08
N ASN A 31 -20.53 -6.40 13.75
CA ASN A 31 -21.11 -7.47 12.91
C ASN A 31 -20.62 -8.89 13.24
N ASP A 32 -19.58 -9.04 14.08
CA ASP A 32 -19.00 -10.31 14.52
C ASP A 32 -19.02 -10.52 16.05
N PHE A 33 -19.95 -9.89 16.78
CA PHE A 33 -19.99 -9.99 18.24
C PHE A 33 -20.09 -11.42 18.76
N LYS A 34 -20.97 -12.22 18.14
CA LYS A 34 -21.18 -13.63 18.54
C LYS A 34 -19.90 -14.44 18.33
N HIS A 35 -19.21 -14.24 17.22
CA HIS A 35 -17.96 -14.93 16.90
C HIS A 35 -16.89 -14.65 17.95
N LYS A 36 -16.68 -13.37 18.31
CA LYS A 36 -15.71 -12.98 19.34
C LYS A 36 -15.99 -13.59 20.73
N LEU A 37 -17.26 -13.73 21.11
CA LEU A 37 -17.62 -14.37 22.37
C LEU A 37 -17.28 -15.86 22.38
N TRP A 38 -17.55 -16.55 21.27
CA TRP A 38 -17.17 -17.95 21.09
C TRP A 38 -15.64 -18.11 21.09
N ASP A 39 -14.91 -17.21 20.44
CA ASP A 39 -13.44 -17.19 20.47
C ASP A 39 -12.90 -16.97 21.89
N HIS A 40 -13.44 -15.99 22.63
CA HIS A 40 -13.03 -15.73 24.01
C HIS A 40 -13.32 -16.92 24.93
N LEU A 41 -14.46 -17.59 24.76
CA LEU A 41 -14.78 -18.79 25.52
C LEU A 41 -13.83 -19.95 25.20
N ALA A 42 -13.49 -20.13 23.92
CA ALA A 42 -12.53 -21.15 23.50
C ALA A 42 -11.11 -20.87 24.05
N ILE A 43 -10.68 -19.61 24.04
CA ILE A 43 -9.41 -19.17 24.63
C ILE A 43 -9.41 -19.39 26.15
N MET A 44 -10.47 -18.98 26.87
CA MET A 44 -10.56 -19.15 28.33
C MET A 44 -10.58 -20.62 28.78
N SER A 45 -10.98 -21.53 27.88
CA SER A 45 -11.04 -22.97 28.15
C SER A 45 -9.83 -23.74 27.62
N ASP A 46 -8.78 -23.06 27.12
CA ASP A 46 -7.63 -23.66 26.45
C ASP A 46 -8.02 -24.69 25.36
N PHE A 47 -9.13 -24.47 24.65
CA PHE A 47 -9.67 -25.40 23.64
C PHE A 47 -9.98 -26.81 24.18
N LYS A 48 -10.13 -26.98 25.50
CA LYS A 48 -10.44 -28.27 26.14
C LYS A 48 -11.93 -28.62 26.14
N LEU A 49 -12.78 -27.75 25.58
CA LEU A 49 -14.23 -27.97 25.48
C LEU A 49 -14.57 -28.79 24.24
N ASP A 50 -15.04 -30.01 24.45
CA ASP A 50 -15.64 -30.86 23.42
C ASP A 50 -17.13 -30.50 23.25
N ILE A 51 -17.41 -29.58 22.32
CA ILE A 51 -18.73 -29.03 21.96
C ILE A 51 -18.74 -28.76 20.44
N ASP A 52 -19.90 -28.90 19.77
CA ASP A 52 -20.05 -28.45 18.38
C ASP A 52 -20.09 -26.92 18.34
N PHE A 53 -18.96 -26.33 17.96
CA PHE A 53 -18.90 -24.91 17.70
C PHE A 53 -19.58 -24.64 16.35
N PRO A 54 -20.57 -23.73 16.27
CA PRO A 54 -21.24 -23.41 15.01
C PRO A 54 -20.36 -22.61 14.03
N TYR A 55 -19.14 -22.24 14.44
CA TYR A 55 -18.21 -21.42 13.68
C TYR A 55 -16.78 -21.94 13.84
N ASP A 56 -15.95 -21.77 12.80
CA ASP A 56 -14.53 -22.10 12.85
C ASP A 56 -13.83 -21.26 13.92
N ILE A 57 -13.37 -21.93 14.98
CA ILE A 57 -12.65 -21.30 16.08
C ILE A 57 -11.22 -21.01 15.61
N VAL A 58 -10.68 -19.86 16.00
CA VAL A 58 -9.25 -19.59 15.86
C VAL A 58 -8.46 -20.63 16.66
N THR A 59 -7.76 -21.55 15.98
CA THR A 59 -6.91 -22.54 16.65
C THR A 59 -5.80 -21.87 17.45
N ALA A 60 -5.41 -22.45 18.59
CA ALA A 60 -4.34 -21.95 19.47
C ALA A 60 -3.05 -21.60 18.69
N GLU A 61 -2.74 -22.37 17.65
CA GLU A 61 -1.58 -22.19 16.78
C GLU A 61 -1.60 -20.84 16.03
N THR A 62 -2.78 -20.38 15.63
CA THR A 62 -2.95 -19.12 14.90
C THR A 62 -2.82 -17.89 15.80
N LEU A 63 -3.18 -18.02 17.08
CA LEU A 63 -3.11 -16.93 18.07
C LEU A 63 -1.67 -16.58 18.49
N TYR A 64 -0.78 -17.58 18.55
CA TYR A 64 0.62 -17.38 18.96
C TYR A 64 1.58 -17.19 17.79
N THR A 65 1.10 -17.27 16.54
CA THR A 65 1.94 -17.02 15.38
C THR A 65 2.36 -15.56 15.37
N ARG A 66 3.68 -15.32 15.45
CA ARG A 66 4.23 -13.97 15.32
C ARG A 66 3.81 -13.41 13.96
N PRO A 67 3.32 -12.15 13.89
CA PRO A 67 2.99 -11.56 12.61
C PRO A 67 4.22 -11.60 11.69
N GLU A 68 4.00 -11.88 10.41
CA GLU A 68 5.10 -11.86 9.43
C GLU A 68 5.79 -10.49 9.44
N THR A 69 7.11 -10.50 9.52
CA THR A 69 7.90 -9.26 9.46
C THR A 69 7.86 -8.74 8.04
N ILE A 70 7.14 -7.64 7.83
CA ILE A 70 7.13 -6.94 6.54
C ILE A 70 8.53 -6.32 6.34
N PRO A 71 9.28 -6.71 5.30
CA PRO A 71 10.60 -6.12 5.07
C PRO A 71 10.46 -4.63 4.73
N TYR A 72 11.25 -3.80 5.40
CA TYR A 72 11.35 -2.38 5.02
C TYR A 72 11.95 -2.26 3.62
N GLN A 73 11.31 -1.42 2.81
CA GLN A 73 11.79 -1.13 1.46
C GLN A 73 13.02 -0.21 1.51
N ASN A 74 14.20 -0.81 1.65
CA ASN A 74 15.49 -0.11 1.64
C ASN A 74 15.93 0.19 0.20
N TYR A 75 15.29 1.17 -0.44
CA TYR A 75 15.72 1.63 -1.77
C TYR A 75 16.58 2.89 -1.65
N ARG A 76 17.73 2.88 -2.32
CA ARG A 76 18.57 4.07 -2.48
C ARG A 76 18.01 4.90 -3.63
N ILE A 77 17.50 6.09 -3.32
CA ILE A 77 17.03 7.06 -4.32
C ILE A 77 18.22 7.92 -4.71
N HIS A 78 18.54 8.01 -6.00
CA HIS A 78 19.67 8.83 -6.47
C HIS A 78 19.32 10.32 -6.42
N TYR A 79 18.16 10.67 -6.99
CA TYR A 79 17.64 12.04 -6.94
C TYR A 79 16.33 12.13 -6.16
N GLN A 80 16.36 12.85 -5.04
CA GLN A 80 15.19 13.02 -4.16
C GLN A 80 13.99 13.65 -4.90
N HIS A 81 14.25 14.56 -5.84
CA HIS A 81 13.22 15.29 -6.56
C HIS A 81 12.54 14.47 -7.67
N TYR A 82 13.15 13.39 -8.16
CA TYR A 82 12.53 12.45 -9.10
C TYR A 82 11.87 11.27 -8.37
N GLY A 83 12.49 10.82 -7.28
CA GLY A 83 12.04 9.65 -6.53
C GLY A 83 12.17 8.34 -7.32
N LYS A 84 11.92 7.22 -6.63
CA LYS A 84 12.13 5.88 -7.20
C LYS A 84 11.20 5.53 -8.38
N THR A 85 10.03 6.13 -8.43
CA THR A 85 9.04 5.80 -9.46
C THR A 85 9.53 6.22 -10.84
N LEU A 86 10.19 7.38 -10.95
CA LEU A 86 10.78 7.83 -12.21
C LEU A 86 11.98 6.98 -12.62
N GLU A 87 12.85 6.61 -11.68
CA GLU A 87 13.98 5.69 -11.95
C GLU A 87 13.48 4.37 -12.55
N ARG A 88 12.46 3.74 -11.93
CA ARG A 88 11.86 2.49 -12.45
C ARG A 88 11.18 2.66 -13.81
N MET A 89 10.55 3.81 -14.07
CA MET A 89 9.97 4.10 -15.38
C MET A 89 11.06 4.19 -16.46
N ILE A 90 12.19 4.84 -16.15
CA ILE A 90 13.34 4.96 -17.06
C ILE A 90 13.95 3.59 -17.33
N GLU A 91 14.20 2.78 -16.31
CA GLU A 91 14.69 1.40 -16.46
C GLU A 91 13.77 0.58 -17.38
N ARG A 92 12.46 0.63 -17.13
CA ARG A 92 11.48 -0.14 -17.92
C ARG A 92 11.42 0.27 -19.39
N VAL A 93 11.56 1.56 -19.67
CA VAL A 93 11.57 2.11 -21.03
C VAL A 93 12.92 1.86 -21.73
N ALA A 94 14.01 1.77 -20.98
CA ALA A 94 15.31 1.38 -21.51
C ALA A 94 15.34 -0.10 -21.95
N ASP A 95 14.50 -0.95 -21.38
CA ASP A 95 14.36 -2.37 -21.74
C ASP A 95 13.31 -2.64 -22.83
N TYR A 96 12.58 -1.62 -23.29
CA TYR A 96 11.54 -1.76 -24.33
C TYR A 96 12.13 -1.71 -25.74
N GLU A 97 11.45 -2.31 -26.72
CA GLU A 97 11.92 -2.35 -28.12
C GLU A 97 12.02 -0.95 -28.76
N GLU A 98 12.98 -0.78 -29.67
CA GLU A 98 13.18 0.46 -30.39
C GLU A 98 12.05 0.72 -31.39
N GLY A 99 11.20 1.70 -31.07
CA GLY A 99 10.07 2.10 -31.90
C GLY A 99 9.51 3.48 -31.56
N GLU A 100 8.47 3.88 -32.28
CA GLU A 100 7.73 5.13 -32.07
C GLU A 100 7.14 5.21 -30.65
N GLU A 101 6.66 4.07 -30.13
CA GLU A 101 6.12 3.95 -28.77
C GLU A 101 7.17 4.27 -27.69
N ARG A 102 8.39 3.71 -27.82
CA ARG A 102 9.50 4.00 -26.89
C ARG A 102 9.80 5.49 -26.87
N THR A 103 9.80 6.12 -28.04
CA THR A 103 10.10 7.55 -28.21
C THR A 103 9.07 8.44 -27.51
N GLU A 104 7.77 8.14 -27.68
CA GLU A 104 6.71 8.90 -27.01
C GLU A 104 6.69 8.65 -25.49
N LEU A 105 6.98 7.43 -25.03
CA LEU A 105 7.13 7.14 -23.60
C LEU A 105 8.26 7.95 -22.97
N ILE A 106 9.39 8.08 -23.64
CA ILE A 106 10.53 8.89 -23.19
C ILE A 106 10.13 10.35 -23.09
N ARG A 107 9.39 10.87 -24.08
CA ARG A 107 8.85 12.23 -24.06
C ARG A 107 7.93 12.46 -22.85
N LEU A 108 7.06 11.52 -22.56
CA LEU A 108 6.17 11.58 -21.39
C LEU A 108 6.96 11.55 -20.08
N ILE A 109 7.98 10.72 -19.99
CA ILE A 109 8.88 10.64 -18.82
C ILE A 109 9.64 11.95 -18.64
N ALA A 110 10.23 12.51 -19.69
CA ALA A 110 10.95 13.79 -19.62
C ALA A 110 10.03 14.93 -19.18
N ASN A 111 8.79 14.96 -19.68
CA ASN A 111 7.78 15.91 -19.21
C ASN A 111 7.40 15.69 -17.73
N GLN A 112 7.36 14.45 -17.27
CA GLN A 112 7.11 14.13 -15.87
C GLN A 112 8.30 14.52 -14.98
N MET A 113 9.54 14.31 -15.42
CA MET A 113 10.75 14.78 -14.74
C MET A 113 10.72 16.29 -14.56
N LYS A 114 10.40 17.05 -15.61
CA LYS A 114 10.24 18.51 -15.54
C LYS A 114 9.22 18.95 -14.49
N LYS A 115 8.07 18.27 -14.42
CA LYS A 115 7.02 18.55 -13.42
C LYS A 115 7.48 18.23 -12.01
N CYS A 116 8.15 17.09 -11.81
CA CYS A 116 8.68 16.69 -10.52
C CYS A 116 9.74 17.66 -10.01
N PHE A 117 10.64 18.11 -10.90
CA PHE A 117 11.64 19.11 -10.55
C PHE A 117 10.98 20.44 -10.15
N LEU A 118 10.00 20.94 -10.92
CA LEU A 118 9.27 22.18 -10.58
C LEU A 118 8.38 22.05 -9.33
N ALA A 119 7.99 20.82 -8.96
CA ALA A 119 7.25 20.58 -7.73
C ALA A 119 8.18 20.68 -6.50
N TRP A 120 9.42 20.19 -6.64
CA TRP A 120 10.42 20.19 -5.57
C TRP A 120 11.20 21.50 -5.48
N ASN A 121 11.52 22.10 -6.63
CA ASN A 121 12.30 23.32 -6.76
C ASN A 121 11.48 24.44 -7.41
N LYS A 122 11.61 25.67 -6.93
CA LYS A 122 10.82 26.83 -7.40
C LYS A 122 11.44 27.55 -8.60
N GLU A 123 12.63 27.13 -9.02
CA GLU A 123 13.38 27.74 -10.10
C GLU A 123 13.07 27.10 -11.46
N VAL A 124 13.27 27.87 -12.52
CA VAL A 124 13.12 27.39 -13.89
C VAL A 124 14.27 26.43 -14.21
N VAL A 125 13.94 25.27 -14.75
CA VAL A 125 14.90 24.24 -15.15
C VAL A 125 15.16 24.35 -16.64
N ASP A 126 16.43 24.33 -17.02
CA ASP A 126 16.84 24.18 -18.41
C ASP A 126 16.58 22.75 -18.89
N ASN A 127 15.98 22.62 -20.08
CA ASN A 127 15.67 21.31 -20.67
C ASN A 127 16.93 20.43 -20.79
N ARG A 128 18.10 21.04 -21.06
CA ARG A 128 19.40 20.35 -21.13
C ARG A 128 19.73 19.55 -19.89
N LYS A 129 19.45 20.09 -18.70
CA LYS A 129 19.71 19.41 -17.44
C LYS A 129 18.83 18.17 -17.26
N ILE A 130 17.58 18.24 -17.72
CA ILE A 130 16.64 17.11 -17.67
C ILE A 130 17.11 15.99 -18.59
N PHE A 131 17.63 16.32 -19.78
CA PHE A 131 18.19 15.34 -20.69
C PHE A 131 19.48 14.72 -20.16
N GLU A 132 20.34 15.50 -19.50
CA GLU A 132 21.54 15.01 -18.82
C GLU A 132 21.18 14.05 -17.68
N ASP A 133 20.26 14.42 -16.81
CA ASP A 133 19.75 13.58 -15.72
C ASP A 133 19.13 12.28 -16.26
N LEU A 134 18.39 12.35 -17.39
CA LEU A 134 17.78 11.18 -18.03
C LEU A 134 18.84 10.24 -18.62
N ARG A 135 19.92 10.79 -19.19
CA ARG A 135 21.06 10.01 -19.68
C ARG A 135 21.80 9.31 -18.54
N GLU A 136 22.02 10.01 -17.43
CA GLU A 136 22.66 9.46 -16.23
C GLU A 136 21.82 8.34 -15.62
N LEU A 137 20.51 8.57 -15.42
CA LEU A 137 19.58 7.58 -14.86
C LEU A 137 19.35 6.37 -15.77
N SER A 138 19.52 6.52 -17.09
CA SER A 138 19.40 5.43 -18.05
C SER A 138 20.71 4.67 -18.30
N ASN A 139 21.79 4.99 -17.55
CA ASN A 139 23.13 4.45 -17.76
C ASN A 139 23.61 4.61 -19.22
N GLY A 140 23.25 5.72 -19.87
CA GLY A 140 23.64 6.01 -21.25
C GLY A 140 22.89 5.22 -22.34
N LYS A 141 21.85 4.44 -21.99
CA LYS A 141 21.02 3.70 -22.96
C LYS A 141 20.05 4.58 -23.74
N LEU A 142 19.78 5.79 -23.25
CA LEU A 142 18.88 6.77 -23.85
C LEU A 142 19.69 8.02 -24.18
N ASP A 143 20.13 8.15 -25.44
CA ASP A 143 20.82 9.35 -25.92
C ASP A 143 19.85 10.18 -26.76
N PHE A 144 19.33 11.26 -26.18
CA PHE A 144 18.39 12.16 -26.85
C PHE A 144 18.95 13.58 -26.83
N THR A 145 19.15 14.15 -28.01
CA THR A 145 19.62 15.52 -28.20
C THR A 145 18.43 16.49 -28.20
N ASP A 146 18.65 17.65 -27.55
CA ASP A 146 17.74 18.79 -27.26
C ASP A 146 16.83 19.24 -28.43
N ASP A 147 17.16 18.88 -29.68
CA ASP A 147 16.48 19.36 -30.90
C ASP A 147 15.23 18.53 -31.29
N SER A 148 15.05 17.34 -30.72
CA SER A 148 14.00 16.40 -31.16
C SER A 148 12.66 16.56 -30.45
N PHE A 149 12.62 17.10 -29.23
CA PHE A 149 11.39 17.14 -28.42
C PHE A 149 11.19 18.48 -27.71
N ARG A 150 10.11 19.19 -28.09
CA ARG A 150 9.62 20.35 -27.34
C ARG A 150 8.99 19.88 -26.03
N LEU A 151 9.74 19.94 -24.93
CA LEU A 151 9.23 19.70 -23.58
C LEU A 151 8.21 20.78 -23.19
N VAL A 152 7.27 20.44 -22.30
CA VAL A 152 6.25 21.38 -21.82
C VAL A 152 6.91 22.63 -21.22
N GLU A 153 6.42 23.81 -21.57
CA GLU A 153 6.98 25.06 -21.06
C GLU A 153 6.70 25.22 -19.56
N THR A 154 7.68 25.76 -18.83
CA THR A 154 7.61 25.96 -17.38
C THR A 154 6.40 26.83 -16.98
N LYS A 155 5.99 27.75 -17.86
CA LYS A 155 4.82 28.62 -17.67
C LYS A 155 3.51 27.82 -17.65
N ASP A 156 3.35 26.83 -18.52
CA ASP A 156 2.14 26.00 -18.61
C ASP A 156 1.96 25.14 -17.36
N VAL A 157 3.06 24.59 -16.83
CA VAL A 157 3.04 23.79 -15.60
C VAL A 157 2.63 24.63 -14.39
N LEU A 158 3.20 25.83 -14.25
CA LEU A 158 2.91 26.75 -13.13
C LEU A 158 1.50 27.37 -13.22
N HIS A 159 1.03 27.69 -14.43
CA HIS A 159 -0.31 28.25 -14.66
C HIS A 159 -1.40 27.26 -14.25
N ASN A 160 -1.23 25.97 -14.58
CA ASN A 160 -2.19 24.93 -14.23
C ASN A 160 -2.32 24.71 -12.70
N LYS A 161 -1.23 24.94 -11.94
CA LYS A 161 -1.24 24.87 -10.46
C LYS A 161 -2.05 26.02 -9.84
N LYS A 162 -1.91 27.25 -10.36
CA LYS A 162 -2.66 28.43 -9.87
C LYS A 162 -4.17 28.29 -10.09
N ASN A 163 -4.59 27.73 -11.22
CA ASN A 163 -6.02 27.54 -11.52
C ASN A 163 -6.70 26.46 -10.65
N LYS A 164 -5.96 25.46 -10.17
CA LYS A 164 -6.49 24.45 -9.23
C LYS A 164 -6.62 24.97 -7.79
N ILE A 165 -5.72 25.85 -7.34
CA ILE A 165 -5.78 26.44 -6.00
C ILE A 165 -6.98 27.40 -5.88
N ARG A 166 -7.33 28.10 -6.96
CA ARG A 166 -8.47 29.05 -7.00
C ARG A 166 -9.86 28.38 -7.04
N LYS A 167 -9.94 27.05 -7.17
CA LYS A 167 -11.20 26.28 -7.25
C LYS A 167 -11.49 25.46 -5.98
N LYS A 168 -10.75 25.69 -4.90
CA LYS A 168 -11.02 25.18 -3.54
C LYS A 168 -11.36 26.35 -2.65
#